data_AF-A0A1W1BTI0-F1
#
_entry.id   AF-A0A1W1BTI0-F1
#
_cell.length_a   1.000
_cell.length_b   1.000
_cell.length_c   1.000
_cell.angle_alpha   90.00
_cell.angle_beta   90.00
_cell.angle_gamma   90.00
#
_symmetry.space_group_name_H-M   'P 1'
#
loop_
_entity.id
_entity.type
_entity.pdbx_description
1 polymer ?
#
loop_
_entity_poly.entity_id
_entity_poly.type
_entity_poly.pdbx_seq_one_letter_code
_entity_poly.pdbx_strand_id
1 'polypeptide(L)'
;MRSKKAFTIIEMIIVIVIIGILSIVAIPRLSATYDDAKVTIALNNIGTMINDVSSYYTSFDRYSANLNDMTNIEDINYTVPWNNITQSGVFTYYTLDNELNFEPCISFSIMNRDGNLTISTIDNPIGDICKILQSVDSLQNLLGTKLIGGNRIKF
;
A
#
# COMPACT_ATOMS: atom_id res chain seq x y z
N MET A 1 -41.33 48.03 -3.73
CA MET A 1 -41.55 46.57 -3.61
C MET A 1 -40.52 45.85 -4.44
N ARG A 2 -39.64 45.07 -3.81
CA ARG A 2 -38.52 44.36 -4.45
C ARG A 2 -39.08 43.03 -5.00
N SER A 3 -39.18 42.90 -6.32
CA SER A 3 -39.65 41.65 -6.94
C SER A 3 -38.62 40.55 -6.72
N LYS A 4 -38.99 39.53 -5.95
CA LYS A 4 -38.22 38.28 -5.88
C LYS A 4 -38.48 37.55 -7.19
N LYS A 5 -37.45 37.45 -8.05
CA LYS A 5 -37.50 36.59 -9.23
C LYS A 5 -37.50 35.13 -8.75
N ALA A 6 -38.57 34.40 -9.04
CA ALA A 6 -38.62 32.96 -8.85
C ALA A 6 -37.96 32.28 -10.06
N PHE A 7 -37.15 31.27 -9.80
CA PHE A 7 -36.55 30.42 -10.83
C PHE A 7 -37.65 29.63 -11.54
N THR A 8 -37.57 29.50 -12.86
CA THR A 8 -38.59 28.75 -13.60
C THR A 8 -38.31 27.25 -13.49
N ILE A 9 -39.37 26.42 -13.48
CA ILE A 9 -39.21 24.95 -13.42
C ILE A 9 -38.38 24.44 -14.60
N ILE A 10 -38.54 25.04 -15.78
CA ILE A 10 -37.78 24.68 -16.98
C ILE A 10 -36.27 24.89 -16.79
N GLU A 11 -35.87 25.92 -16.06
CA GLU A 11 -34.46 26.26 -15.77
C GLU A 11 -33.82 25.24 -14.82
N MET A 12 -34.60 24.65 -13.92
CA MET A 12 -34.13 23.54 -13.07
C MET A 12 -33.94 22.24 -13.87
N ILE A 13 -34.83 21.97 -14.83
CA ILE A 13 -34.78 20.75 -15.65
C ILE A 13 -33.55 20.74 -16.57
N ILE A 14 -33.27 21.85 -17.26
CA ILE A 14 -32.09 21.97 -18.13
C ILE A 14 -30.79 21.74 -17.34
N VAL A 15 -30.70 22.23 -16.10
CA VAL A 15 -29.53 22.03 -15.24
C VAL A 15 -29.34 20.54 -14.89
N ILE A 16 -30.40 19.85 -14.48
CA ILE A 16 -30.31 18.43 -14.12
C ILE A 16 -29.96 17.57 -15.35
N VAL A 17 -30.50 17.90 -16.52
CA VAL A 17 -30.16 17.22 -17.78
C VAL A 17 -28.69 17.39 -18.13
N ILE A 18 -28.15 18.61 -18.02
CA ILE A 18 -26.73 18.86 -18.27
C ILE A 18 -25.84 18.10 -17.27
N ILE A 19 -26.17 18.13 -15.98
CA ILE A 19 -25.43 17.39 -14.95
C ILE A 19 -25.49 15.88 -15.23
N GLY A 20 -26.63 15.36 -15.68
CA GLY A 20 -26.81 13.96 -16.06
C GLY A 20 -25.87 13.54 -17.21
N ILE A 21 -25.78 14.35 -18.26
CA ILE A 21 -24.89 14.09 -19.41
C ILE A 21 -23.42 14.14 -18.98
N LEU A 22 -23.02 15.16 -18.21
CA LEU A 22 -21.64 15.29 -17.74
C LEU A 22 -21.23 14.16 -16.79
N SER A 23 -22.14 13.72 -15.92
CA SER A 23 -21.87 12.64 -14.95
C SER A 23 -21.52 11.33 -15.64
N ILE A 24 -22.23 10.96 -16.70
CA ILE A 24 -21.98 9.71 -17.43
C ILE A 24 -20.55 9.66 -18.00
N VAL A 25 -20.04 10.79 -18.49
CA VAL A 25 -18.68 10.86 -19.07
C VAL A 25 -17.61 10.96 -17.98
N ALA A 26 -17.91 11.61 -16.86
CA ALA A 26 -16.94 11.86 -15.79
C ALA A 26 -16.70 10.65 -14.86
N ILE A 27 -17.75 9.90 -14.51
CA ILE A 27 -17.68 8.76 -13.59
C ILE A 27 -16.61 7.71 -13.98
N PRO A 28 -16.54 7.22 -15.24
CA PRO A 28 -15.58 6.16 -15.58
C PRO A 28 -14.12 6.61 -15.44
N ARG A 29 -13.82 7.89 -15.74
CA ARG A 29 -12.46 8.44 -15.60
C ARG A 29 -12.07 8.62 -14.14
N LEU A 30 -13.03 9.00 -13.31
CA LEU A 30 -12.80 9.22 -11.89
C LEU A 30 -12.50 7.90 -11.17
N SER A 31 -13.19 6.81 -11.53
CA SER A 31 -12.91 5.47 -10.97
C SER A 31 -11.47 5.02 -11.25
N ALA A 32 -11.00 5.11 -12.49
CA ALA A 32 -9.63 4.73 -12.84
C ALA A 32 -8.59 5.57 -12.07
N THR A 33 -8.82 6.88 -11.94
CA THR A 33 -7.91 7.77 -11.20
C THR A 33 -7.87 7.43 -9.69
N TYR A 34 -8.98 6.97 -9.12
CA TYR A 34 -8.99 6.52 -7.72
C TYR A 34 -8.14 5.26 -7.51
N ASP A 35 -8.22 4.30 -8.42
CA ASP A 35 -7.45 3.06 -8.31
C ASP A 35 -5.95 3.33 -8.52
N ASP A 36 -5.58 4.17 -9.48
CA ASP A 36 -4.19 4.64 -9.68
C ASP A 36 -3.64 5.35 -8.43
N ALA A 37 -4.47 6.16 -7.76
CA ALA A 37 -4.10 6.82 -6.52
C ALA A 37 -3.84 5.81 -5.38
N LYS A 38 -4.68 4.78 -5.25
CA LYS A 38 -4.47 3.71 -4.25
C LYS A 38 -3.17 2.95 -4.51
N VAL A 39 -2.88 2.60 -5.76
CA VAL A 39 -1.61 1.94 -6.13
C VAL A 39 -0.41 2.82 -5.77
N THR A 40 -0.50 4.13 -6.06
CA THR A 40 0.57 5.08 -5.73
C THR A 40 0.80 5.21 -4.22
N ILE A 41 -0.27 5.25 -3.43
CA ILE A 41 -0.19 5.26 -1.96
C ILE A 41 0.45 3.95 -1.46
N ALA A 42 0.02 2.80 -1.99
CA ALA A 42 0.60 1.50 -1.62
C ALA A 42 2.10 1.42 -1.93
N LEU A 43 2.54 1.89 -3.09
CA LEU A 43 3.96 1.97 -3.46
C LEU A 43 4.76 2.84 -2.47
N ASN A 44 4.23 4.02 -2.13
CA ASN A 44 4.88 4.92 -1.19
C ASN A 44 4.94 4.32 0.22
N ASN A 45 3.88 3.65 0.67
CA ASN A 45 3.84 2.95 1.94
C ASN A 45 4.89 1.84 1.98
N ILE A 46 4.96 0.98 0.95
CA ILE A 46 5.98 -0.07 0.85
C ILE A 46 7.40 0.51 0.88
N GLY A 47 7.67 1.57 0.12
CA GLY A 47 8.98 2.22 0.12
C GLY A 47 9.35 2.80 1.48
N THR A 48 8.41 3.47 2.14
CA THR A 48 8.57 4.02 3.50
C THR A 48 8.84 2.91 4.50
N MET A 49 8.06 1.83 4.44
CA MET A 49 8.21 0.67 5.31
C MET A 49 9.57 0.00 5.19
N ILE A 50 10.08 -0.18 3.97
CA ILE A 50 11.41 -0.76 3.75
C ILE A 50 12.48 0.13 4.40
N ASN A 51 12.36 1.45 4.26
CA ASN A 51 13.30 2.40 4.86
C ASN A 51 13.20 2.41 6.39
N ASP A 52 11.99 2.38 6.94
CA ASP A 52 11.70 2.34 8.37
C ASP A 52 12.29 1.08 9.02
N VAL A 53 11.97 -0.10 8.47
CA VAL A 53 12.48 -1.39 8.93
C VAL A 53 14.00 -1.46 8.79
N SER A 54 14.55 -0.95 7.67
CA SER A 54 15.99 -0.87 7.46
C SER A 54 16.67 0.00 8.51
N SER A 55 16.13 1.19 8.75
CA SER A 55 16.66 2.17 9.72
C SER A 55 16.62 1.61 11.15
N TYR A 56 15.51 0.95 11.51
CA TYR A 56 15.36 0.28 12.79
C TYR A 56 16.43 -0.79 12.98
N TYR A 57 16.61 -1.67 11.99
CA TYR A 57 17.63 -2.72 12.05
C TYR A 57 19.04 -2.12 12.19
N THR A 58 19.37 -1.06 11.44
CA THR A 58 20.68 -0.39 11.57
C THR A 58 20.90 0.28 12.93
N SER A 59 19.84 0.68 13.62
CA SER A 59 19.91 1.35 14.92
C SER A 59 19.99 0.38 16.09
N PHE A 60 19.31 -0.76 16.00
CA PHE A 60 19.19 -1.72 17.10
C PHE A 60 19.87 -3.06 16.86
N ASP A 61 20.42 -3.29 15.66
CA ASP A 61 21.02 -4.55 15.18
C ASP A 61 20.06 -5.75 15.32
N ARG A 62 18.75 -5.49 15.29
CA ARG A 62 17.69 -6.49 15.43
C ARG A 62 16.39 -5.98 14.83
N TYR A 63 15.53 -6.91 14.45
CA TYR A 63 14.13 -6.64 14.17
C TYR A 63 13.29 -6.71 15.44
N SER A 64 12.22 -5.91 15.52
CA SER A 64 11.26 -6.00 16.64
C SER A 64 10.28 -7.15 16.42
N ALA A 65 9.75 -7.65 17.53
CA ALA A 65 8.61 -8.57 17.53
C ALA A 65 7.28 -7.85 17.25
N ASN A 66 7.23 -6.53 17.42
CA ASN A 66 6.07 -5.70 17.11
C ASN A 66 6.39 -4.81 15.91
N LEU A 67 5.50 -4.80 14.92
CA LEU A 67 5.65 -3.96 13.72
C LEU A 67 5.60 -2.47 14.05
N ASN A 68 4.77 -2.09 15.02
CA ASN A 68 4.60 -0.69 15.45
C ASN A 68 5.88 -0.05 16.01
N ASP A 69 6.85 -0.86 16.45
CA ASP A 69 8.16 -0.35 16.89
C ASP A 69 9.05 0.01 15.69
N MET A 70 8.77 -0.56 14.52
CA MET A 70 9.56 -0.41 13.31
C MET A 70 8.92 0.57 12.32
N THR A 71 7.60 0.53 12.12
CA THR A 71 6.88 1.38 11.16
C THR A 71 5.49 1.74 11.66
N ASN A 72 4.93 2.85 11.14
CA ASN A 72 3.60 3.36 11.49
C ASN A 72 2.55 3.12 10.38
N ILE A 73 2.80 2.18 9.47
CA ILE A 73 1.85 1.84 8.41
C ILE A 73 0.85 0.82 8.99
N GLU A 74 -0.45 1.04 8.73
CA GLU A 74 -1.53 0.23 9.30
C GLU A 74 -1.87 -1.02 8.45
N ASP A 75 -1.59 -0.96 7.15
CA ASP A 75 -1.90 -2.02 6.18
C ASP A 75 -0.90 -3.20 6.21
N ILE A 76 -0.28 -3.47 7.35
CA ILE A 76 0.77 -4.47 7.51
C ILE A 76 0.49 -5.31 8.76
N ASN A 77 0.61 -6.62 8.62
CA ASN A 77 0.52 -7.56 9.74
C ASN A 77 1.50 -8.73 9.59
N TYR A 78 1.88 -9.34 10.72
CA TYR A 78 2.62 -10.60 10.70
C TYR A 78 1.71 -11.74 10.20
N THR A 79 2.10 -12.36 9.10
CA THR A 79 1.51 -13.63 8.65
C THR A 79 2.20 -14.81 9.33
N VAL A 80 3.50 -14.68 9.61
CA VAL A 80 4.26 -15.57 10.49
C VAL A 80 4.81 -14.72 11.62
N PRO A 81 4.32 -14.91 12.86
CA PRO A 81 4.78 -14.15 14.02
C PRO A 81 6.29 -14.23 14.20
N TRP A 82 6.88 -13.17 14.74
CA TRP A 82 8.30 -13.14 15.05
C TRP A 82 8.68 -14.25 16.04
N ASN A 83 9.74 -14.98 15.70
CA ASN A 83 10.36 -15.98 16.55
C ASN A 83 11.71 -15.45 17.06
N ASN A 84 11.84 -15.28 18.37
CA ASN A 84 13.04 -14.77 19.03
C ASN A 84 14.22 -15.75 19.04
N ILE A 85 13.98 -17.05 18.87
CA ILE A 85 15.01 -18.10 18.82
C ILE A 85 15.67 -18.11 17.45
N THR A 86 14.86 -18.20 16.38
CA THR A 86 15.35 -18.25 15.00
C THR A 86 15.65 -16.87 14.42
N GLN A 87 15.18 -15.80 15.07
CA GLN A 87 15.19 -14.43 14.54
C GLN A 87 14.55 -14.35 13.15
N SER A 88 13.39 -14.97 13.02
CA SER A 88 12.66 -15.04 11.76
C SER A 88 11.22 -14.62 11.95
N GLY A 89 10.65 -14.00 10.92
CA GLY A 89 9.26 -13.60 10.87
C GLY A 89 8.89 -13.20 9.45
N VAL A 90 7.60 -13.30 9.13
CA VAL A 90 7.06 -12.87 7.84
C VAL A 90 5.94 -11.88 8.09
N PHE A 91 6.09 -10.66 7.60
CA PHE A 91 5.04 -9.67 7.60
C PHE A 91 4.59 -9.39 6.18
N THR A 92 3.32 -9.05 6.03
CA THR A 92 2.67 -8.91 4.72
C THR A 92 1.97 -7.58 4.67
N TYR A 93 2.16 -6.86 3.57
CA TYR A 93 1.40 -5.68 3.20
C TYR A 93 0.10 -6.11 2.51
N TYR A 94 -1.00 -5.51 2.95
CA TYR A 94 -2.34 -5.80 2.47
C TYR A 94 -2.84 -4.65 1.59
N THR A 95 -3.47 -4.97 0.46
CA THR A 95 -4.21 -4.00 -0.34
C THR A 95 -5.69 -4.05 0.01
N LEU A 96 -6.35 -2.90 -0.09
CA LEU A 96 -7.79 -2.77 0.05
C LEU A 96 -8.44 -2.86 -1.33
N ASP A 97 -8.75 -4.08 -1.75
CA ASP A 97 -9.45 -4.35 -3.01
C ASP A 97 -10.96 -4.50 -2.77
N ASN A 98 -11.77 -3.81 -3.58
CA ASN A 98 -13.24 -3.82 -3.56
C ASN A 98 -13.88 -3.74 -2.16
N GLU A 99 -13.71 -2.57 -1.56
CA GLU A 99 -14.46 -1.97 -0.45
C GLU A 99 -14.41 -2.62 0.94
N LEU A 100 -14.11 -3.91 1.15
CA LEU A 100 -14.12 -4.45 2.52
C LEU A 100 -13.16 -5.61 2.83
N ASN A 101 -12.38 -6.14 1.88
CA ASN A 101 -11.48 -7.27 2.15
C ASN A 101 -10.01 -6.86 2.01
N PHE A 102 -9.25 -7.10 3.07
CA PHE A 102 -7.79 -6.99 3.04
C PHE A 102 -7.23 -8.16 2.24
N GLU A 103 -6.60 -7.86 1.11
CA GLU A 103 -5.93 -8.85 0.29
C GLU A 103 -4.42 -8.83 0.54
N PRO A 104 -3.79 -9.96 0.87
CA PRO A 104 -2.35 -9.98 1.06
C PRO A 104 -1.67 -9.81 -0.30
N CYS A 105 -0.76 -8.83 -0.42
CA CYS A 105 -0.15 -8.50 -1.70
C CYS A 105 1.36 -8.72 -1.76
N ILE A 106 2.10 -8.17 -0.80
CA ILE A 106 3.57 -8.21 -0.75
C ILE A 106 4.01 -8.76 0.60
N SER A 107 4.88 -9.76 0.58
CA SER A 107 5.42 -10.41 1.77
C SER A 107 6.89 -10.04 1.98
N PHE A 108 7.24 -9.88 3.24
CA PHE A 108 8.56 -9.50 3.70
C PHE A 108 9.01 -10.56 4.69
N SER A 109 9.97 -11.38 4.27
CA SER A 109 10.48 -12.48 5.06
C SER A 109 11.88 -12.17 5.56
N ILE A 110 12.05 -12.35 6.86
CA ILE A 110 13.33 -12.29 7.54
C ILE A 110 13.68 -13.72 7.92
N MET A 111 14.81 -14.20 7.40
CA MET A 111 15.33 -15.52 7.72
C MET A 111 16.69 -15.34 8.38
N ASN A 112 16.77 -15.66 9.67
CA ASN A 112 17.99 -15.64 10.48
C ASN A 112 18.49 -14.25 10.90
N ARG A 113 19.65 -14.26 11.58
CA ARG A 113 20.31 -13.08 12.15
C ARG A 113 21.05 -12.20 11.14
N ASP A 114 21.12 -12.61 9.88
CA ASP A 114 21.96 -11.95 8.87
C ASP A 114 21.45 -10.55 8.50
N GLY A 115 20.28 -10.16 9.00
CA GLY A 115 19.68 -8.87 8.71
C GLY A 115 19.09 -8.79 7.31
N ASN A 116 19.04 -9.91 6.59
CA ASN A 116 18.52 -9.95 5.22
C ASN A 116 17.00 -9.86 5.22
N LEU A 117 16.48 -8.88 4.48
CA LEU A 117 15.07 -8.72 4.21
C LEU A 117 14.78 -9.27 2.83
N THR A 118 13.96 -10.31 2.73
CA THR A 118 13.51 -10.84 1.45
C THR A 118 12.12 -10.32 1.12
N ILE A 119 11.97 -9.72 -0.06
CA ILE A 119 10.71 -9.14 -0.52
C ILE A 119 10.19 -10.03 -1.64
N SER A 120 9.00 -10.59 -1.45
CA SER A 120 8.33 -11.48 -2.39
C SER A 120 6.89 -11.07 -2.63
N THR A 121 6.47 -11.14 -3.89
CA THR A 121 5.06 -11.02 -4.26
C THR A 121 4.30 -12.27 -3.86
N ILE A 122 2.99 -12.12 -3.65
CA ILE A 122 2.10 -13.26 -3.47
C ILE A 122 1.60 -13.71 -4.84
N ASP A 123 1.69 -15.01 -5.10
CA ASP A 123 1.28 -15.60 -6.37
C ASP A 123 -0.25 -15.51 -6.53
N ASN A 124 -0.69 -15.06 -7.72
CA ASN A 124 -2.10 -14.95 -8.11
C ASN A 124 -2.97 -14.08 -7.17
N PRO A 125 -2.68 -12.77 -7.05
CA PRO A 125 -3.59 -11.86 -6.38
C PRO A 125 -4.95 -11.84 -7.09
N ILE A 126 -6.03 -11.84 -6.29
CA ILE A 126 -7.42 -11.79 -6.73
C ILE A 126 -7.80 -10.35 -7.09
N GLY A 127 -7.25 -9.39 -6.36
CA GLY A 127 -7.56 -7.96 -6.39
C GLY A 127 -6.81 -7.21 -7.47
N ASP A 128 -7.47 -6.20 -8.03
CA ASP A 128 -6.97 -5.49 -9.19
C ASP A 128 -5.85 -4.51 -8.79
N ILE A 129 -5.92 -3.92 -7.60
CA ILE A 129 -4.86 -3.05 -7.07
C ILE A 129 -3.58 -3.85 -6.87
N CYS A 130 -3.65 -5.04 -6.26
CA CYS A 130 -2.45 -5.85 -6.07
C CYS A 130 -1.84 -6.33 -7.39
N LYS A 131 -2.66 -6.74 -8.38
CA LYS A 131 -2.16 -7.10 -9.73
C LYS A 131 -1.41 -5.93 -10.38
N ILE A 132 -2.01 -4.73 -10.34
CA ILE A 132 -1.39 -3.53 -10.90
C ILE A 132 -0.10 -3.22 -10.14
N LEU A 133 -0.14 -3.24 -8.81
CA LEU A 133 1.01 -2.96 -7.94
C LEU A 133 2.19 -3.91 -8.23
N GLN A 134 1.92 -5.20 -8.39
CA GLN A 134 2.94 -6.20 -8.74
C GLN A 134 3.51 -5.99 -10.15
N SER A 135 2.76 -5.39 -11.07
CA SER A 135 3.24 -5.09 -12.42
C SER A 135 4.14 -3.84 -12.52
N VAL A 136 4.26 -3.05 -11.45
CA VAL A 136 5.05 -1.81 -11.47
C VAL A 136 6.55 -2.08 -11.40
N ASP A 137 7.32 -1.56 -12.35
CA ASP A 137 8.79 -1.72 -12.44
C ASP A 137 9.52 -1.30 -11.16
N SER A 138 9.08 -0.21 -10.53
CA SER A 138 9.64 0.28 -9.26
C SER A 138 9.58 -0.77 -8.16
N LEU A 139 8.51 -1.56 -8.11
CA LEU A 139 8.34 -2.61 -7.13
C LEU A 139 9.16 -3.85 -7.52
N GLN A 140 9.22 -4.19 -8.80
CA GLN A 140 10.06 -5.28 -9.31
C GLN A 140 11.54 -5.09 -8.96
N ASN A 141 12.04 -3.85 -9.02
CA ASN A 141 13.41 -3.52 -8.60
C ASN A 141 13.65 -3.65 -7.09
N LEU A 142 12.59 -3.68 -6.29
CA LEU A 142 12.68 -3.89 -4.84
C LEU A 142 12.53 -5.37 -4.46
N LEU A 143 12.08 -6.23 -5.37
CA LEU A 143 11.94 -7.65 -5.11
C LEU A 143 13.31 -8.33 -4.94
N GLY A 144 13.32 -9.37 -4.12
CA GLY A 144 14.51 -10.15 -3.81
C GLY A 144 15.09 -9.87 -2.43
N THR A 145 16.31 -10.37 -2.21
CA THR A 145 16.98 -10.27 -0.90
C THR A 145 17.75 -8.96 -0.81
N LYS A 146 17.30 -8.06 0.07
CA LYS A 146 18.02 -6.85 0.43
C LYS A 146 18.92 -7.12 1.63
N LEU A 147 20.22 -6.94 1.42
CA LEU A 147 21.21 -7.01 2.48
C LEU A 147 21.15 -5.70 3.28
N ILE A 148 20.54 -5.75 4.46
CA ILE A 148 20.47 -4.61 5.38
C ILE A 148 21.53 -4.77 6.49
N GLY A 149 21.84 -6.02 6.84
CA GLY A 149 22.92 -6.37 7.75
C GLY A 149 24.30 -6.19 7.13
N GLY A 150 25.03 -5.20 7.62
CA GLY A 150 26.45 -5.03 7.35
C GLY A 150 27.25 -6.02 8.19
N ASN A 151 27.65 -7.16 7.61
CA ASN A 151 28.78 -7.88 8.15
C ASN A 151 30.01 -6.95 8.10
N ARG A 152 30.60 -6.65 9.26
CA ARG A 152 31.96 -6.13 9.54
C ARG A 152 32.10 -4.64 9.88
N ILE A 153 31.94 -4.35 11.17
CA ILE A 153 33.02 -3.73 11.95
C ILE A 153 32.98 -4.30 13.37
N LYS A 154 33.83 -5.31 13.62
CA LYS A 154 34.26 -5.64 14.98
C LYS A 154 35.32 -4.60 15.35
N PHE A 155 35.08 -3.80 16.38
CA PHE A 155 36.15 -3.10 17.06
C PHE A 155 37.05 -4.10 17.77
#